data_AF-A0A9W7A6F5-F1
#
_entry.id   AF-A0A9W7A6F5-F1
#
_cell.length_a   1.000
_cell.length_b   1.000
_cell.length_c   1.000
_cell.angle_alpha   90.00
_cell.angle_beta   90.00
_cell.angle_gamma   90.00
#
_symmetry.space_group_name_H-M   'P 1'
#
loop_
_entity.id
_entity.type
_entity.pdbx_description
1 polymer ?
#
loop_
_entity_poly.entity_id
_entity_poly.type
_entity_poly.pdbx_seq_one_letter_code
_entity_poly.pdbx_strand_id
1 'polypeptide(L)'
;MIDNPVEVTARHLLLLSTIFDWEIPIRQRSILFLEMFGNCLIQGRTSRYIAQQAAGLIELVTGGEHQLEDMVGLDHLKFRERDGLENCFKHWGDSSFYDMASLRDQRLRHYYGERYDSRKNVLDWDYQTRIKLVASIIHIKQYREWRNSGIAFEFGDSTYNEPNKTMSSYAVGTLKKGKEKGIKKQIRGFWLDVVVSPYAAFGVECESVNEYAEGLFQVLNKGTGTEQNRHHTVEVATYNIMSYLWEIETNKKYTMRKKNDVFSGLGEDASDVIVYSNGEEVPEEPKAAETEADAADSDAASKPSEPPKPPPPAQLPPAAPQTLSEAEKQERMEKKRIRQAASRARNIVEATHNVKVLPLCGTIDSMYNRSKFANKFDIVHVSQHGVHNIAEEEFATLLAPNAKVMLESGKHVYALSTKQCKELTTKMLDLTDKHPTWKLENGKKDHIDKLQDLETLVFST
;
A
#
# COMPACT_ATOMS: atom_id res chain seq x y z
N MET A 1 -3.77 12.17 -20.88
CA MET A 1 -5.18 12.08 -20.40
C MET A 1 -5.08 11.80 -18.93
N ILE A 2 -5.85 12.54 -18.14
CA ILE A 2 -5.92 12.40 -16.68
C ILE A 2 -7.28 11.74 -16.40
N ASP A 3 -7.33 10.84 -15.42
CA ASP A 3 -8.58 10.22 -15.00
C ASP A 3 -9.59 11.26 -14.52
N ASN A 4 -10.86 10.90 -14.61
CA ASN A 4 -11.93 11.73 -14.09
C ASN A 4 -11.78 11.89 -12.56
N PRO A 5 -11.75 13.12 -12.02
CA PRO A 5 -11.59 13.34 -10.58
C PRO A 5 -12.63 12.62 -9.71
N VAL A 6 -13.86 12.47 -10.19
CA VAL A 6 -14.92 11.77 -9.46
C VAL A 6 -14.62 10.27 -9.35
N GLU A 7 -14.13 9.65 -10.41
CA GLU A 7 -13.77 8.21 -10.42
C GLU A 7 -12.52 7.94 -9.56
N VAL A 8 -11.56 8.88 -9.55
CA VAL A 8 -10.39 8.82 -8.65
C VAL A 8 -10.85 8.92 -7.19
N THR A 9 -11.71 9.89 -6.87
CA THR A 9 -12.28 10.03 -5.52
C THR A 9 -13.05 8.78 -5.09
N ALA A 10 -13.86 8.19 -5.99
CA ALA A 10 -14.56 6.94 -5.73
C ALA A 10 -13.57 5.83 -5.34
N ARG A 11 -12.48 5.67 -6.10
CA ARG A 11 -11.43 4.66 -5.84
C ARG A 11 -10.75 4.90 -4.50
N HIS A 12 -10.48 6.15 -4.14
CA HIS A 12 -9.92 6.48 -2.82
C HIS A 12 -10.89 6.12 -1.69
N LEU A 13 -12.18 6.37 -1.83
CA LEU A 13 -13.19 5.97 -0.83
C LEU A 13 -13.25 4.45 -0.67
N LEU A 14 -13.13 3.68 -1.76
CA LEU A 14 -13.04 2.22 -1.70
C LEU A 14 -11.79 1.74 -0.95
N LEU A 15 -10.62 2.29 -1.27
CA LEU A 15 -9.37 1.94 -0.60
C LEU A 15 -9.42 2.31 0.89
N LEU A 16 -10.01 3.45 1.21
CA LEU A 16 -10.24 3.89 2.59
C LEU A 16 -11.20 2.93 3.31
N SER A 17 -12.32 2.58 2.70
CA SER A 17 -13.28 1.61 3.25
C SER A 17 -12.62 0.26 3.50
N THR A 18 -11.73 -0.14 2.59
CA THR A 18 -10.94 -1.36 2.77
C THR A 18 -10.00 -1.27 3.96
N ILE A 19 -9.31 -0.14 4.18
CA ILE A 19 -8.44 0.04 5.35
C ILE A 19 -9.23 -0.12 6.65
N PHE A 20 -10.44 0.45 6.69
CA PHE A 20 -11.32 0.50 7.85
C PHE A 20 -12.27 -0.70 8.01
N ASP A 21 -12.13 -1.74 7.18
CA ASP A 21 -12.90 -2.97 7.26
C ASP A 21 -12.31 -3.93 8.32
N TRP A 22 -12.71 -3.73 9.57
CA TRP A 22 -12.15 -4.42 10.73
C TRP A 22 -12.49 -5.91 10.82
N GLU A 23 -13.49 -6.36 10.05
CA GLU A 23 -13.92 -7.76 10.01
C GLU A 23 -12.90 -8.64 9.29
N ILE A 24 -12.09 -8.05 8.39
CA ILE A 24 -11.09 -8.77 7.62
C ILE A 24 -9.75 -8.75 8.36
N PRO A 25 -9.08 -9.89 8.58
CA PRO A 25 -7.75 -9.92 9.20
C PRO A 25 -6.73 -9.05 8.45
N ILE A 26 -5.82 -8.39 9.18
CA ILE A 26 -4.80 -7.46 8.62
C ILE A 26 -4.10 -8.03 7.38
N ARG A 27 -3.65 -9.28 7.46
CA ARG A 27 -2.96 -9.98 6.35
C ARG A 27 -3.82 -10.10 5.09
N GLN A 28 -5.09 -10.43 5.23
CA GLN A 28 -5.99 -10.56 4.09
C GLN A 28 -6.37 -9.18 3.55
N ARG A 29 -6.55 -8.20 4.44
CA ARG A 29 -6.88 -6.83 4.08
C ARG A 29 -5.75 -6.13 3.33
N SER A 30 -4.49 -6.39 3.70
CA SER A 30 -3.33 -5.87 2.96
C SER A 30 -3.25 -6.42 1.54
N ILE A 31 -3.56 -7.72 1.35
CA ILE A 31 -3.63 -8.36 0.02
C ILE A 31 -4.76 -7.74 -0.80
N LEU A 32 -5.97 -7.64 -0.24
CA LEU A 32 -7.12 -7.02 -0.91
C LEU A 32 -6.79 -5.60 -1.35
N PHE A 33 -6.24 -4.77 -0.46
CA PHE A 33 -5.84 -3.40 -0.74
C PHE A 33 -4.88 -3.34 -1.94
N LEU A 34 -3.81 -4.14 -1.93
CA LEU A 34 -2.81 -4.15 -3.00
C LEU A 34 -3.39 -4.62 -4.34
N GLU A 35 -4.24 -5.66 -4.33
CA GLU A 35 -4.92 -6.12 -5.55
C GLU A 35 -5.81 -5.02 -6.14
N MET A 36 -6.65 -4.38 -5.33
CA MET A 36 -7.52 -3.30 -5.77
C MET A 36 -6.72 -2.09 -6.27
N PHE A 37 -5.62 -1.77 -5.58
CA PHE A 37 -4.75 -0.64 -5.88
C PHE A 37 -3.92 -0.82 -7.17
N GLY A 38 -3.39 -2.02 -7.43
CA GLY A 38 -2.36 -2.21 -8.46
C GLY A 38 -2.75 -3.06 -9.67
N ASN A 39 -3.79 -3.90 -9.57
CA ASN A 39 -4.03 -4.93 -10.58
C ASN A 39 -5.25 -4.61 -11.44
N CYS A 40 -5.10 -4.65 -12.77
CA CYS A 40 -6.24 -4.49 -13.68
C CYS A 40 -7.11 -5.76 -13.74
N LEU A 41 -6.53 -6.93 -13.46
CA LEU A 41 -7.26 -8.17 -13.26
C LEU A 41 -7.06 -8.65 -11.82
N ILE A 42 -8.15 -8.98 -11.16
CA ILE A 42 -8.21 -9.32 -9.74
C ILE A 42 -8.81 -10.71 -9.57
N GLN A 43 -8.73 -11.24 -8.34
CA GLN A 43 -9.37 -12.50 -8.01
C GLN A 43 -10.90 -12.38 -7.92
N GLY A 44 -11.61 -13.50 -8.10
CA GLY A 44 -13.06 -13.58 -7.89
C GLY A 44 -13.54 -13.17 -6.51
N ARG A 45 -12.73 -13.38 -5.47
CA ARG A 45 -13.04 -12.90 -4.11
C ARG A 45 -12.93 -11.37 -4.00
N THR A 46 -11.92 -10.78 -4.62
CA THR A 46 -11.68 -9.33 -4.62
C THR A 46 -12.76 -8.61 -5.42
N SER A 47 -13.18 -9.16 -6.57
CA SER A 47 -14.29 -8.60 -7.36
C SER A 47 -15.61 -8.57 -6.57
N ARG A 48 -15.95 -9.67 -5.89
CA ARG A 48 -17.13 -9.73 -4.99
C ARG A 48 -17.02 -8.75 -3.83
N TYR A 49 -15.84 -8.63 -3.24
CA TYR A 49 -15.59 -7.67 -2.17
C TYR A 49 -15.81 -6.23 -2.63
N ILE A 50 -15.29 -5.84 -3.80
CA ILE A 50 -15.53 -4.52 -4.39
C ILE A 50 -17.03 -4.27 -4.58
N ALA A 51 -17.79 -5.25 -5.10
CA ALA A 51 -19.23 -5.11 -5.31
C ALA A 51 -19.99 -4.91 -3.99
N GLN A 52 -19.60 -5.62 -2.93
CA GLN A 52 -20.17 -5.44 -1.59
C GLN A 52 -19.84 -4.06 -1.01
N GLN A 53 -18.58 -3.65 -1.06
CA GLN A 53 -18.14 -2.32 -0.60
C GLN A 53 -18.81 -1.20 -1.40
N ALA A 54 -19.01 -1.39 -2.71
CA ALA A 54 -19.71 -0.43 -3.55
C ALA A 54 -21.15 -0.19 -3.09
N ALA A 55 -21.86 -1.23 -2.63
CA ALA A 55 -23.21 -1.08 -2.08
C ALA A 55 -23.20 -0.21 -0.80
N GLY A 56 -22.26 -0.44 0.12
CA GLY A 56 -22.10 0.39 1.32
C GLY A 56 -21.70 1.84 0.98
N LEU A 57 -20.81 2.03 0.01
CA LEU A 57 -20.38 3.36 -0.43
C LEU A 57 -21.50 4.15 -1.11
N ILE A 58 -22.50 3.47 -1.71
CA ILE A 58 -23.73 4.13 -2.18
C ILE A 58 -24.46 4.74 -0.99
N GLU A 59 -24.69 3.98 0.08
CA GLU A 59 -25.32 4.50 1.31
C GLU A 59 -24.54 5.70 1.87
N LEU A 60 -23.21 5.62 1.94
CA LEU A 60 -22.38 6.74 2.38
C LEU A 60 -22.65 8.03 1.58
N VAL A 61 -22.70 7.93 0.24
CA VAL A 61 -22.87 9.13 -0.62
C VAL A 61 -24.32 9.58 -0.77
N THR A 62 -25.30 8.76 -0.42
CA THR A 62 -26.73 9.12 -0.37
C THR A 62 -27.18 9.58 1.02
N GLY A 63 -26.34 9.42 2.05
CA GLY A 63 -26.61 9.84 3.43
C GLY A 63 -27.28 8.76 4.30
N GLY A 64 -27.14 7.49 3.91
CA GLY A 64 -27.43 6.32 4.73
C GLY A 64 -26.26 5.93 5.63
N GLU A 65 -26.43 4.81 6.35
CA GLU A 65 -25.44 4.32 7.31
C GLU A 65 -24.22 3.69 6.63
N HIS A 66 -23.02 4.07 7.06
CA HIS A 66 -21.77 3.47 6.58
C HIS A 66 -20.63 3.60 7.59
N GLN A 67 -19.70 2.62 7.61
CA GLN A 67 -18.56 2.62 8.54
C GLN A 67 -17.62 3.85 8.45
N LEU A 68 -17.70 4.62 7.36
CA LEU A 68 -16.91 5.82 7.14
C LEU A 68 -17.68 7.13 7.39
N GLU A 69 -18.96 7.07 7.75
CA GLU A 69 -19.83 8.26 7.83
C GLU A 69 -19.32 9.32 8.82
N ASP A 70 -18.74 8.87 9.93
CA ASP A 70 -18.12 9.75 10.92
C ASP A 70 -16.77 10.29 10.46
N MET A 71 -16.05 9.62 9.56
CA MET A 71 -14.73 10.06 9.11
C MET A 71 -14.80 10.94 7.86
N VAL A 72 -15.67 10.60 6.91
CA VAL A 72 -15.71 11.19 5.57
C VAL A 72 -16.81 12.24 5.48
N GLY A 73 -16.40 13.51 5.41
CA GLY A 73 -17.32 14.64 5.24
C GLY A 73 -17.57 14.97 3.77
N LEU A 74 -18.80 14.82 3.30
CA LEU A 74 -19.18 15.03 1.89
C LEU A 74 -19.65 16.46 1.58
N ASP A 75 -19.62 17.38 2.56
CA ASP A 75 -20.16 18.74 2.46
C ASP A 75 -19.46 19.63 1.43
N HIS A 76 -18.34 19.18 0.88
CA HIS A 76 -17.57 19.93 -0.11
C HIS A 76 -17.76 19.43 -1.54
N LEU A 77 -18.47 18.30 -1.70
CA LEU A 77 -18.88 17.78 -2.99
C LEU A 77 -20.19 18.42 -3.43
N LYS A 78 -20.27 18.75 -4.72
CA LYS A 78 -21.53 19.19 -5.34
C LYS A 78 -22.45 17.98 -5.50
N PHE A 79 -23.76 18.20 -5.56
CA PHE A 79 -24.74 17.14 -5.82
C PHE A 79 -24.39 16.32 -7.07
N ARG A 80 -24.03 16.98 -8.17
CA ARG A 80 -23.58 16.30 -9.39
C ARG A 80 -22.35 15.39 -9.19
N GLU A 81 -21.44 15.76 -8.29
CA GLU A 81 -20.26 14.94 -7.98
C GLU A 81 -20.67 13.73 -7.13
N ARG A 82 -21.62 13.89 -6.18
CA ARG A 82 -22.21 12.79 -5.42
C ARG A 82 -22.97 11.80 -6.33
N ASP A 83 -23.80 12.30 -7.25
CA ASP A 83 -24.46 11.47 -8.26
C ASP A 83 -23.44 10.73 -9.12
N GLY A 84 -22.31 11.39 -9.45
CA GLY A 84 -21.20 10.79 -10.16
C GLY A 84 -20.55 9.65 -9.38
N LEU A 85 -20.32 9.82 -8.07
CA LEU A 85 -19.80 8.76 -7.19
C LEU A 85 -20.77 7.57 -7.12
N GLU A 86 -22.06 7.83 -6.90
CA GLU A 86 -23.10 6.79 -6.89
C GLU A 86 -23.10 5.97 -8.19
N ASN A 87 -22.99 6.65 -9.34
CA ASN A 87 -22.91 5.98 -10.65
C ASN A 87 -21.64 5.11 -10.79
N CYS A 88 -20.51 5.53 -10.21
CA CYS A 88 -19.30 4.71 -10.19
C CYS A 88 -19.52 3.43 -9.39
N PHE A 89 -20.09 3.54 -8.19
CA PHE A 89 -20.33 2.41 -7.31
C PHE A 89 -21.34 1.42 -7.91
N LYS A 90 -22.44 1.91 -8.49
CA LYS A 90 -23.40 1.07 -9.23
C LYS A 90 -22.72 0.31 -10.36
N HIS A 91 -21.82 0.95 -11.09
CA HIS A 91 -21.07 0.27 -12.15
C HIS A 91 -20.14 -0.83 -11.63
N TRP A 92 -19.56 -0.66 -10.44
CA TRP A 92 -18.70 -1.68 -9.85
C TRP A 92 -19.49 -2.91 -9.37
N GLY A 93 -20.73 -2.71 -8.90
CA GLY A 93 -21.64 -3.80 -8.52
C GLY A 93 -22.34 -4.50 -9.69
N ASP A 94 -22.32 -3.92 -10.89
CA ASP A 94 -22.91 -4.50 -12.09
C ASP A 94 -22.23 -5.83 -12.45
N SER A 95 -23.01 -6.88 -12.74
CA SER A 95 -22.48 -8.19 -13.18
C SER A 95 -22.26 -8.28 -14.69
N SER A 96 -22.54 -7.22 -15.44
CA SER A 96 -22.33 -7.17 -16.89
C SER A 96 -20.86 -7.43 -17.25
N PHE A 97 -20.67 -8.17 -18.35
CA PHE A 97 -19.37 -8.48 -18.91
C PHE A 97 -18.56 -7.19 -19.14
N TYR A 98 -17.30 -7.21 -18.69
CA TYR A 98 -16.42 -6.05 -18.79
C TYR A 98 -15.00 -6.48 -19.13
N ASP A 99 -14.57 -6.22 -20.36
CA ASP A 99 -13.26 -6.66 -20.84
C ASP A 99 -12.16 -5.64 -20.50
N MET A 100 -11.66 -5.70 -19.27
CA MET A 100 -10.57 -4.82 -18.83
C MET A 100 -9.26 -5.08 -19.57
N ALA A 101 -9.00 -6.35 -19.94
CA ALA A 101 -7.79 -6.73 -20.67
C ALA A 101 -7.74 -6.04 -22.04
N SER A 102 -8.84 -6.04 -22.79
CA SER A 102 -8.93 -5.35 -24.09
C SER A 102 -8.79 -3.84 -23.97
N LEU A 103 -9.39 -3.21 -22.94
CA LEU A 103 -9.26 -1.77 -22.71
C LEU A 103 -7.81 -1.38 -22.38
N ARG A 104 -7.12 -2.18 -21.57
CA ARG A 104 -5.70 -1.99 -21.29
C ARG A 104 -4.84 -2.25 -22.54
N ASP A 105 -5.16 -3.25 -23.35
CA ASP A 105 -4.45 -3.53 -24.60
C ASP A 105 -4.54 -2.35 -25.57
N GLN A 106 -5.73 -1.74 -25.71
CA GLN A 106 -5.91 -0.54 -26.51
C GLN A 106 -5.02 0.61 -26.00
N ARG A 107 -4.91 0.78 -24.68
CA ARG A 107 -3.99 1.75 -24.07
C ARG A 107 -2.54 1.46 -24.41
N LEU A 108 -2.10 0.20 -24.33
CA LEU A 108 -0.74 -0.21 -24.70
C LEU A 108 -0.45 0.02 -26.19
N ARG A 109 -1.38 -0.34 -27.09
CA ARG A 109 -1.24 -0.09 -28.54
C ARG A 109 -1.08 1.39 -28.85
N HIS A 110 -1.86 2.23 -28.17
CA HIS A 110 -1.72 3.67 -28.30
C HIS A 110 -0.36 4.17 -27.79
N TYR A 111 0.09 3.69 -26.63
CA TYR A 111 1.36 4.11 -26.02
C TYR A 111 2.59 3.67 -26.82
N TYR A 112 2.66 2.40 -27.23
CA TYR A 112 3.81 1.87 -27.95
C TYR A 112 3.82 2.22 -29.44
N GLY A 113 2.64 2.44 -30.04
CA GLY A 113 2.50 2.69 -31.47
C GLY A 113 3.11 1.55 -32.30
N GLU A 114 3.99 1.91 -33.24
CA GLU A 114 4.69 0.96 -34.12
C GLU A 114 5.58 -0.04 -33.36
N ARG A 115 5.99 0.29 -32.12
CA ARG A 115 6.81 -0.59 -31.27
C ARG A 115 5.98 -1.58 -30.45
N TYR A 116 4.66 -1.65 -30.63
CA TYR A 116 3.80 -2.49 -29.81
C TYR A 116 4.19 -3.97 -29.88
N ASP A 117 4.51 -4.48 -31.07
CA ASP A 117 4.89 -5.88 -31.27
C ASP A 117 6.31 -6.18 -30.75
N SER A 118 7.20 -5.17 -30.77
CA SER A 118 8.58 -5.25 -30.27
C SER A 118 8.76 -4.69 -28.84
N ARG A 119 7.66 -4.46 -28.11
CA ARG A 119 7.66 -3.75 -26.83
C ARG A 119 8.52 -4.39 -25.75
N LYS A 120 8.75 -5.71 -25.81
CA LYS A 120 9.63 -6.42 -24.86
C LYS A 120 11.01 -5.77 -24.74
N ASN A 121 11.57 -5.31 -25.86
CA ASN A 121 12.86 -4.61 -25.87
C ASN A 121 12.79 -3.24 -25.17
N VAL A 122 11.66 -2.54 -25.31
CA VAL A 122 11.42 -1.25 -24.64
C VAL A 122 11.30 -1.46 -23.12
N LEU A 123 10.59 -2.51 -22.68
CA LEU A 123 10.44 -2.86 -21.27
C LEU A 123 11.79 -3.13 -20.60
N ASP A 124 12.64 -3.89 -21.28
CA ASP A 124 13.97 -4.25 -20.79
C ASP A 124 14.85 -3.03 -20.65
N TRP A 125 14.82 -2.16 -21.66
CA TRP A 125 15.58 -0.93 -21.66
C TRP A 125 15.10 0.03 -20.57
N ASP A 126 13.77 0.23 -20.43
CA ASP A 126 13.17 1.05 -19.37
C ASP A 126 13.61 0.56 -17.98
N TYR A 127 13.64 -0.76 -17.78
CA TYR A 127 14.06 -1.34 -16.52
C TYR A 127 15.54 -1.08 -16.23
N GLN A 128 16.43 -1.44 -17.16
CA GLN A 128 17.87 -1.38 -16.94
C GLN A 128 18.39 0.05 -16.81
N THR A 129 17.82 0.98 -17.58
CA THR A 129 18.32 2.37 -17.62
C THR A 129 17.66 3.29 -16.61
N ARG A 130 16.56 2.87 -15.97
CA ARG A 130 15.76 3.73 -15.10
C ARG A 130 15.43 3.04 -13.80
N ILE A 131 14.51 2.07 -13.82
CA ILE A 131 13.98 1.44 -12.59
C ILE A 131 15.08 0.87 -11.72
N LYS A 132 16.01 0.11 -12.31
CA LYS A 132 17.11 -0.53 -11.57
C LYS A 132 17.98 0.48 -10.80
N LEU A 133 18.10 1.71 -11.30
CA LEU A 133 18.96 2.74 -10.70
C LEU A 133 18.37 3.34 -9.42
N VAL A 134 17.03 3.41 -9.33
CA VAL A 134 16.32 4.10 -8.23
C VAL A 134 15.47 3.17 -7.37
N ALA A 135 15.15 1.97 -7.87
CA ALA A 135 14.23 1.02 -7.24
C ALA A 135 14.62 -0.43 -7.62
N SER A 136 15.87 -0.81 -7.36
CA SER A 136 16.41 -2.13 -7.74
C SER A 136 15.65 -3.32 -7.13
N ILE A 137 14.93 -3.11 -6.01
CA ILE A 137 14.04 -4.08 -5.36
C ILE A 137 12.86 -4.53 -6.24
N ILE A 138 12.47 -3.72 -7.23
CA ILE A 138 11.54 -4.14 -8.27
C ILE A 138 12.26 -5.14 -9.15
N HIS A 139 11.83 -6.40 -9.14
CA HIS A 139 12.46 -7.42 -9.97
C HIS A 139 12.02 -7.28 -11.44
N ILE A 140 12.93 -7.52 -12.39
CA ILE A 140 12.65 -7.38 -13.83
C ILE A 140 11.46 -8.24 -14.29
N LYS A 141 11.29 -9.44 -13.73
CA LYS A 141 10.14 -10.31 -14.06
C LYS A 141 8.82 -9.68 -13.63
N GLN A 142 8.74 -9.11 -12.42
CA GLN A 142 7.53 -8.44 -11.91
C GLN A 142 7.19 -7.18 -12.71
N TYR A 143 8.20 -6.40 -13.09
CA TYR A 143 7.99 -5.23 -13.93
C TYR A 143 7.51 -5.62 -15.34
N ARG A 144 8.14 -6.62 -15.97
CA ARG A 144 7.73 -7.14 -17.29
C ARG A 144 6.33 -7.72 -17.26
N GLU A 145 6.00 -8.51 -16.24
CA GLU A 145 4.69 -9.14 -16.11
C GLU A 145 3.62 -8.07 -15.98
N TRP A 146 3.74 -7.17 -14.99
CA TRP A 146 2.83 -6.04 -14.84
C TRP A 146 2.68 -5.19 -16.10
N ARG A 147 3.79 -4.88 -16.80
CA ARG A 147 3.72 -4.10 -18.04
C ARG A 147 2.88 -4.80 -19.12
N ASN A 148 2.90 -6.13 -19.18
CA ASN A 148 2.14 -6.91 -20.16
C ASN A 148 0.72 -7.24 -19.71
N SER A 149 0.54 -7.85 -18.54
CA SER A 149 -0.77 -8.30 -18.05
C SER A 149 -1.53 -7.23 -17.28
N GLY A 150 -0.84 -6.28 -16.65
CA GLY A 150 -1.41 -5.28 -15.75
C GLY A 150 -1.69 -5.81 -14.33
N ILE A 151 -1.14 -6.97 -13.99
CA ILE A 151 -1.16 -7.55 -12.65
C ILE A 151 0.18 -7.22 -11.98
N ALA A 152 0.14 -6.46 -10.88
CA ALA A 152 1.33 -6.05 -10.14
C ALA A 152 1.55 -6.93 -8.89
N PHE A 153 0.49 -7.20 -8.14
CA PHE A 153 0.55 -7.89 -6.86
C PHE A 153 -0.07 -9.28 -7.00
N GLU A 154 0.80 -10.29 -7.10
CA GLU A 154 0.43 -11.70 -7.20
C GLU A 154 0.72 -12.42 -5.88
N PHE A 155 -0.22 -13.25 -5.41
CA PHE A 155 -0.11 -13.94 -4.13
C PHE A 155 -0.40 -15.44 -4.28
N GLY A 156 0.64 -16.26 -4.03
CA GLY A 156 0.55 -17.72 -4.17
C GLY A 156 0.10 -18.15 -5.57
N ASP A 157 -0.59 -19.29 -5.65
CA ASP A 157 -1.10 -19.85 -6.92
C ASP A 157 -2.49 -19.30 -7.29
N SER A 158 -2.75 -18.02 -7.02
CA SER A 158 -4.04 -17.38 -7.25
C SER A 158 -4.30 -17.09 -8.73
N THR A 159 -5.56 -17.16 -9.15
CA THR A 159 -5.99 -16.80 -10.51
C THR A 159 -6.55 -15.38 -10.56
N TYR A 160 -6.04 -14.58 -11.52
CA TYR A 160 -6.42 -13.18 -11.74
C TYR A 160 -7.15 -13.03 -13.08
N ASN A 161 -8.47 -13.24 -13.07
CA ASN A 161 -9.30 -13.29 -14.28
C ASN A 161 -10.54 -12.38 -14.23
N GLU A 162 -10.84 -11.76 -13.09
CA GLU A 162 -11.94 -10.81 -12.97
C GLU A 162 -11.49 -9.38 -13.29
N PRO A 163 -12.31 -8.56 -13.95
CA PRO A 163 -11.95 -7.18 -14.26
C PRO A 163 -11.99 -6.29 -13.03
N ASN A 164 -10.92 -5.54 -12.78
CA ASN A 164 -10.93 -4.47 -11.78
C ASN A 164 -11.60 -3.21 -12.36
N LYS A 165 -12.93 -3.12 -12.26
CA LYS A 165 -13.73 -2.00 -12.80
C LYS A 165 -13.34 -0.63 -12.21
N THR A 166 -12.70 -0.62 -11.04
CA THR A 166 -12.22 0.59 -10.35
C THR A 166 -11.01 1.24 -11.04
N MET A 167 -10.39 0.54 -11.99
CA MET A 167 -9.28 1.05 -12.82
C MET A 167 -9.76 1.62 -14.16
N SER A 168 -11.06 1.61 -14.40
CA SER A 168 -11.66 2.23 -15.58
C SER A 168 -12.03 3.68 -15.31
N SER A 169 -11.82 4.54 -16.29
CA SER A 169 -12.25 5.93 -16.20
C SER A 169 -12.79 6.45 -17.55
N TYR A 170 -13.62 7.49 -17.51
CA TYR A 170 -13.99 8.25 -18.69
C TYR A 170 -12.97 9.35 -19.00
N ALA A 171 -12.53 9.40 -20.26
CA ALA A 171 -11.73 10.49 -20.79
C ALA A 171 -12.34 11.06 -22.08
N VAL A 172 -12.12 12.36 -22.30
CA VAL A 172 -12.55 13.02 -23.55
C VAL A 172 -11.64 12.58 -24.68
N GLY A 173 -12.19 11.81 -25.62
CA GLY A 173 -11.53 11.40 -26.85
C GLY A 173 -12.18 12.01 -28.08
N THR A 174 -11.39 12.27 -29.12
CA THR A 174 -11.90 12.62 -30.44
C THR A 174 -12.04 11.37 -31.30
N LEU A 175 -13.25 11.10 -31.80
CA LEU A 175 -13.50 9.94 -32.66
C LEU A 175 -12.73 10.08 -33.98
N LYS A 176 -11.89 9.08 -34.29
CA LYS A 176 -11.04 9.10 -35.50
C LYS A 176 -11.72 8.50 -36.74
N LYS A 177 -12.77 7.71 -36.55
CA LYS A 177 -13.48 6.95 -37.60
C LYS A 177 -15.00 6.99 -37.36
N GLY A 178 -15.78 6.69 -38.39
CA GLY A 178 -17.25 6.65 -38.33
C GLY A 178 -17.92 7.98 -38.67
N LYS A 179 -19.26 7.99 -38.60
CA LYS A 179 -20.11 9.17 -38.93
C LYS A 179 -19.85 10.38 -38.02
N GLU A 180 -19.35 10.13 -36.81
CA GLU A 180 -19.07 11.15 -35.80
C GLU A 180 -17.58 11.51 -35.72
N LYS A 181 -16.83 11.28 -36.81
CA LYS A 181 -15.42 11.62 -36.89
C LYS A 181 -15.20 13.11 -36.56
N GLY A 182 -14.22 13.40 -35.72
CA GLY A 182 -13.90 14.76 -35.27
C GLY A 182 -14.73 15.24 -34.07
N ILE A 183 -15.77 14.51 -33.67
CA ILE A 183 -16.57 14.85 -32.49
C ILE A 183 -15.85 14.38 -31.23
N LYS A 184 -15.79 15.25 -30.21
CA LYS A 184 -15.31 14.92 -28.87
C LYS A 184 -16.40 14.20 -28.10
N LYS A 185 -16.08 13.03 -27.53
CA LYS A 185 -16.97 12.25 -26.68
C LYS A 185 -16.25 11.71 -25.45
N GLN A 186 -17.00 11.45 -24.39
CA GLN A 186 -16.49 10.70 -23.25
C GLN A 186 -16.38 9.23 -23.65
N ILE A 187 -15.18 8.67 -23.51
CA ILE A 187 -14.88 7.28 -23.81
C ILE A 187 -14.40 6.62 -22.53
N ARG A 188 -15.05 5.53 -22.14
CA ARG A 188 -14.60 4.71 -21.02
C ARG A 188 -13.42 3.85 -21.46
N GLY A 189 -12.36 3.80 -20.66
CA GLY A 189 -11.18 3.01 -20.96
C GLY A 189 -10.27 2.84 -19.75
N PHE A 190 -9.13 2.21 -19.98
CA PHE A 190 -8.03 2.13 -19.03
C PHE A 190 -7.06 3.29 -19.32
N TRP A 191 -7.02 4.30 -18.45
CA TRP A 191 -6.19 5.50 -18.66
C TRP A 191 -5.05 5.64 -17.66
N LEU A 192 -4.98 4.74 -16.67
CA LEU A 192 -3.92 4.67 -15.69
C LEU A 192 -2.53 4.48 -16.33
N ASP A 193 -1.51 4.75 -15.51
CA ASP A 193 -0.13 4.65 -15.94
C ASP A 193 0.19 3.20 -16.34
N VAL A 194 0.92 3.08 -17.44
CA VAL A 194 1.37 1.78 -17.96
C VAL A 194 2.88 1.64 -17.85
N VAL A 195 3.64 2.68 -17.48
CA VAL A 195 5.10 2.76 -17.38
C VAL A 195 5.55 2.84 -15.92
N VAL A 196 4.99 3.77 -15.15
CA VAL A 196 5.27 3.93 -13.72
C VAL A 196 4.44 2.90 -12.97
N SER A 197 5.11 1.92 -12.38
CA SER A 197 4.45 0.80 -11.71
C SER A 197 3.86 1.22 -10.36
N PRO A 198 2.76 0.56 -9.91
CA PRO A 198 2.18 0.82 -8.59
C PRO A 198 3.15 0.45 -7.45
N TYR A 199 4.22 -0.28 -7.74
CA TYR A 199 5.30 -0.62 -6.82
C TYR A 199 5.94 0.61 -6.17
N ALA A 200 6.05 1.73 -6.87
CA ALA A 200 6.68 2.93 -6.32
C ALA A 200 5.93 3.48 -5.09
N ALA A 201 4.63 3.23 -4.97
CA ALA A 201 3.83 3.77 -3.87
C ALA A 201 4.07 3.07 -2.53
N PHE A 202 4.35 1.76 -2.55
CA PHE A 202 4.43 0.96 -1.32
C PHE A 202 5.55 -0.08 -1.31
N GLY A 203 6.23 -0.35 -2.42
CA GLY A 203 7.08 -1.52 -2.57
C GLY A 203 8.56 -1.22 -2.81
N VAL A 204 9.00 0.04 -2.69
CA VAL A 204 10.39 0.44 -3.00
C VAL A 204 11.21 0.86 -1.79
N GLU A 205 10.55 1.14 -0.68
CA GLU A 205 11.15 1.61 0.57
C GLU A 205 10.30 1.12 1.75
N CYS A 206 10.87 1.02 2.95
CA CYS A 206 10.10 0.79 4.17
C CYS A 206 10.79 1.45 5.37
N GLU A 207 10.05 1.67 6.45
CA GLU A 207 10.65 2.11 7.70
C GLU A 207 11.55 1.01 8.28
N SER A 208 12.79 1.37 8.65
CA SER A 208 13.72 0.47 9.32
C SER A 208 13.42 0.40 10.82
N VAL A 209 12.42 -0.39 11.18
CA VAL A 209 12.01 -0.56 12.59
C VAL A 209 12.93 -1.56 13.32
N ASN A 210 13.50 -2.54 12.61
CA ASN A 210 14.49 -3.49 13.13
C ASN A 210 15.33 -4.13 12.01
N GLU A 211 16.31 -4.97 12.39
CA GLU A 211 17.21 -5.65 11.46
C GLU A 211 16.50 -6.56 10.44
N TYR A 212 15.31 -7.06 10.77
CA TYR A 212 14.54 -7.91 9.86
C TYR A 212 13.86 -7.08 8.75
N ALA A 213 13.38 -5.88 9.08
CA ALA A 213 12.86 -4.94 8.10
C ALA A 213 13.98 -4.47 7.13
N GLU A 214 15.18 -4.16 7.65
CA GLU A 214 16.35 -3.88 6.81
C GLU A 214 16.71 -5.07 5.91
N GLY A 215 16.54 -6.29 6.44
CA GLY A 215 16.74 -7.54 5.72
C GLY A 215 15.89 -7.69 4.46
N LEU A 216 14.77 -6.96 4.33
CA LEU A 216 13.96 -6.94 3.10
C LEU A 216 14.74 -6.38 1.90
N PHE A 217 15.74 -5.53 2.13
CA PHE A 217 16.59 -4.98 1.07
C PHE A 217 17.94 -5.70 0.94
N GLN A 218 18.05 -6.90 1.53
CA GLN A 218 19.28 -7.69 1.42
C GLN A 218 19.56 -8.07 -0.04
N VAL A 219 20.71 -7.62 -0.54
CA VAL A 219 21.24 -8.02 -1.85
C VAL A 219 22.18 -9.21 -1.67
N LEU A 220 21.88 -10.31 -2.34
CA LEU A 220 22.73 -11.49 -2.44
C LEU A 220 23.77 -11.31 -3.55
N ASN A 221 24.95 -11.92 -3.38
CA ASN A 221 26.07 -11.87 -4.33
C ASN A 221 26.50 -10.43 -4.71
N LYS A 222 26.44 -9.50 -3.74
CA LYS A 222 26.84 -8.11 -3.94
C LYS A 222 28.28 -8.03 -4.48
N GLY A 223 28.50 -7.23 -5.53
CA GLY A 223 29.78 -7.07 -6.20
C GLY A 223 30.09 -8.12 -7.27
N THR A 224 29.16 -9.02 -7.60
CA THR A 224 29.31 -9.99 -8.71
C THR A 224 28.39 -9.64 -9.89
N GLY A 225 28.54 -10.35 -11.02
CA GLY A 225 27.60 -10.23 -12.15
C GLY A 225 26.20 -10.81 -11.88
N THR A 226 25.94 -11.36 -10.69
CA THR A 226 24.71 -12.09 -10.33
C THR A 226 24.02 -11.50 -9.08
N GLU A 227 24.16 -10.19 -8.89
CA GLU A 227 23.45 -9.45 -7.85
C GLU A 227 21.94 -9.63 -7.97
N GLN A 228 21.30 -10.01 -6.86
CA GLN A 228 19.86 -10.16 -6.78
C GLN A 228 19.36 -9.77 -5.39
N ASN A 229 18.23 -9.05 -5.35
CA ASN A 229 17.54 -8.85 -4.08
C ASN A 229 16.98 -10.19 -3.61
N ARG A 230 17.12 -10.45 -2.31
CA ARG A 230 16.55 -11.65 -1.69
C ARG A 230 15.02 -11.59 -1.70
N HIS A 231 14.47 -10.46 -1.29
CA HIS A 231 13.05 -10.16 -1.34
C HIS A 231 12.73 -9.29 -2.54
N HIS A 232 11.45 -9.09 -2.80
CA HIS A 232 10.99 -8.30 -3.93
C HIS A 232 9.91 -7.29 -3.55
N THR A 233 9.64 -6.36 -4.46
CA THR A 233 8.72 -5.23 -4.22
C THR A 233 7.33 -5.60 -3.67
N VAL A 234 6.76 -6.75 -4.05
CA VAL A 234 5.45 -7.20 -3.52
C VAL A 234 5.51 -7.54 -2.03
N GLU A 235 6.64 -8.08 -1.53
CA GLU A 235 6.83 -8.37 -0.11
C GLU A 235 6.98 -7.09 0.69
N VAL A 236 7.74 -6.12 0.17
CA VAL A 236 7.90 -4.79 0.78
C VAL A 236 6.55 -4.06 0.82
N ALA A 237 5.77 -4.09 -0.27
CA ALA A 237 4.43 -3.51 -0.30
C ALA A 237 3.49 -4.16 0.71
N THR A 238 3.57 -5.49 0.83
CA THR A 238 2.77 -6.22 1.82
C THR A 238 3.17 -5.82 3.24
N TYR A 239 4.48 -5.77 3.53
CA TYR A 239 5.01 -5.31 4.82
C TYR A 239 4.53 -3.90 5.18
N ASN A 240 4.60 -2.95 4.24
CA ASN A 240 4.20 -1.56 4.50
C ASN A 240 2.71 -1.42 4.76
N ILE A 241 1.85 -1.99 3.90
CA ILE A 241 0.41 -1.93 4.11
C ILE A 241 0.02 -2.63 5.43
N MET A 242 0.64 -3.77 5.73
CA MET A 242 0.44 -4.44 7.02
C MET A 242 0.86 -3.57 8.20
N SER A 243 1.99 -2.88 8.09
CA SER A 243 2.50 -1.99 9.15
C SER A 243 1.51 -0.87 9.43
N TYR A 244 0.97 -0.24 8.39
CA TYR A 244 -0.05 0.80 8.52
C TYR A 244 -1.33 0.27 9.19
N LEU A 245 -1.86 -0.86 8.71
CA LEU A 245 -3.06 -1.47 9.28
C LEU A 245 -2.85 -1.88 10.75
N TRP A 246 -1.68 -2.45 11.06
CA TRP A 246 -1.30 -2.84 12.41
C TRP A 246 -1.21 -1.63 13.34
N GLU A 247 -0.58 -0.54 12.90
CA GLU A 247 -0.47 0.69 13.69
C GLU A 247 -1.83 1.30 13.98
N ILE A 248 -2.74 1.34 13.00
CA ILE A 248 -4.09 1.88 13.22
C ILE A 248 -4.86 1.03 14.26
N GLU A 249 -4.69 -0.30 14.25
CA GLU A 249 -5.43 -1.19 15.14
C GLU A 249 -4.83 -1.35 16.54
N THR A 250 -3.53 -1.14 16.67
CA THR A 250 -2.79 -1.45 17.90
C THR A 250 -2.15 -0.24 18.56
N ASN A 251 -2.10 0.90 17.86
CA ASN A 251 -1.38 2.10 18.23
C ASN A 251 0.11 1.84 18.52
N LYS A 252 0.68 0.82 17.85
CA LYS A 252 2.07 0.38 18.00
C LYS A 252 2.65 0.07 16.65
N LYS A 253 3.93 0.41 16.44
CA LYS A 253 4.67 0.06 15.23
C LYS A 253 4.69 -1.45 15.03
N TYR A 254 4.53 -1.88 13.78
CA TYR A 254 4.71 -3.28 13.41
C TYR A 254 6.20 -3.62 13.42
N THR A 255 6.53 -4.81 13.94
CA THR A 255 7.90 -5.34 13.94
C THR A 255 7.88 -6.80 13.50
N MET A 256 8.63 -7.13 12.45
CA MET A 256 8.91 -8.52 12.11
C MET A 256 9.64 -9.21 13.27
N ARG A 257 9.31 -10.46 13.57
CA ARG A 257 9.93 -11.24 14.66
C ARG A 257 10.92 -12.29 14.15
N LYS A 258 10.78 -12.67 12.88
CA LYS A 258 11.60 -13.70 12.23
C LYS A 258 12.12 -13.18 10.91
N LYS A 259 13.39 -13.47 10.66
CA LYS A 259 14.07 -13.15 9.40
C LYS A 259 13.33 -13.78 8.21
N ASN A 260 13.12 -13.00 7.15
CA ASN A 260 12.47 -13.40 5.90
C ASN A 260 10.99 -13.77 6.01
N ASP A 261 10.34 -13.47 7.13
CA ASP A 261 8.92 -13.73 7.31
C ASP A 261 8.19 -12.43 7.59
N VAL A 262 7.62 -11.86 6.52
CA VAL A 262 6.86 -10.60 6.53
C VAL A 262 5.69 -10.64 7.52
N PHE A 263 5.19 -11.84 7.87
CA PHE A 263 4.01 -12.02 8.72
C PHE A 263 4.33 -12.47 10.15
N SER A 264 5.60 -12.71 10.48
CA SER A 264 6.04 -13.27 11.77
C SER A 264 5.62 -12.49 13.02
N GLY A 265 5.26 -11.20 12.89
CA GLY A 265 4.80 -10.36 14.00
C GLY A 265 3.32 -10.50 14.34
N LEU A 266 2.54 -11.22 13.53
CA LEU A 266 1.07 -11.27 13.62
C LEU A 266 0.51 -12.42 14.47
N GLY A 267 1.33 -13.27 15.10
CA GLY A 267 0.85 -14.48 15.76
C GLY A 267 0.24 -15.51 14.78
N GLU A 268 -0.15 -16.68 15.27
CA GLU A 268 -0.76 -17.73 14.40
C GLU A 268 -2.13 -17.34 13.85
N ASP A 269 -2.79 -16.36 14.47
CA ASP A 269 -3.94 -15.65 13.92
C ASP A 269 -3.78 -14.15 14.22
N ALA A 270 -3.98 -13.29 13.22
CA ALA A 270 -3.93 -11.83 13.39
C ALA A 270 -5.00 -11.27 14.35
N SER A 271 -5.79 -12.13 15.01
CA SER A 271 -6.68 -11.81 16.14
C SER A 271 -5.98 -11.87 17.52
N ASP A 272 -4.82 -12.53 17.64
CA ASP A 272 -4.36 -13.05 18.95
C ASP A 272 -3.20 -12.24 19.59
N VAL A 273 -2.79 -11.10 19.00
CA VAL A 273 -1.46 -10.52 19.26
C VAL A 273 -1.33 -9.63 20.50
N ILE A 274 -2.42 -9.28 21.20
CA ILE A 274 -2.29 -8.41 22.39
C ILE A 274 -1.97 -9.25 23.64
N VAL A 275 -0.76 -9.81 23.70
CA VAL A 275 -0.23 -10.47 24.91
C VAL A 275 1.17 -9.99 25.27
N TYR A 276 1.97 -9.58 24.29
CA TYR A 276 3.39 -9.34 24.52
C TYR A 276 3.72 -7.97 25.15
N SER A 277 2.80 -7.32 25.87
CA SER A 277 3.10 -5.99 26.43
C SER A 277 2.78 -5.76 27.90
N ASN A 278 2.41 -6.79 28.67
CA ASN A 278 2.46 -6.70 30.13
C ASN A 278 3.40 -7.81 30.60
N GLY A 279 4.57 -7.44 31.11
CA GLY A 279 5.71 -8.32 31.34
C GLY A 279 5.50 -9.39 32.41
N GLU A 280 4.71 -10.41 32.10
CA GLU A 280 4.72 -11.69 32.80
C GLU A 280 5.46 -12.70 31.92
N GLU A 281 6.66 -13.10 32.36
CA GLU A 281 7.36 -14.27 31.85
C GLU A 281 6.50 -15.51 32.11
N VAL A 282 6.22 -16.29 31.06
CA VAL A 282 5.64 -17.63 31.20
C VAL A 282 6.77 -18.64 30.90
N PRO A 283 6.90 -19.73 31.69
CA PRO A 283 8.02 -20.66 31.57
C PRO A 283 8.01 -21.39 30.22
N GLU A 284 9.19 -21.65 29.66
CA GLU A 284 9.34 -22.54 28.50
C GLU A 284 8.75 -23.93 28.82
N GLU A 285 7.71 -24.32 28.11
CA GLU A 285 7.33 -25.74 28.01
C GLU A 285 8.31 -26.46 27.06
N PRO A 286 8.67 -27.72 27.36
CA PRO A 286 9.71 -28.43 26.62
C PRO A 286 9.19 -28.77 25.21
N LYS A 287 9.96 -28.40 24.19
CA LYS A 287 9.72 -28.83 22.81
C LYS A 287 9.82 -30.35 22.73
N ALA A 288 8.75 -31.01 22.28
CA ALA A 288 8.82 -32.37 21.79
C ALA A 288 9.76 -32.40 20.58
N ALA A 289 10.83 -33.18 20.68
CA ALA A 289 11.76 -33.42 19.58
C ALA A 289 11.07 -34.31 18.53
N GLU A 290 10.82 -33.75 17.34
CA GLU A 290 10.59 -34.56 16.15
C GLU A 290 11.95 -35.10 15.69
N THR A 291 12.18 -36.39 15.90
CA THR A 291 13.32 -37.12 15.32
C THR A 291 12.98 -37.51 13.88
N GLU A 292 13.69 -36.91 12.92
CA GLU A 292 13.87 -37.49 11.58
C GLU A 292 14.65 -38.81 11.71
N ALA A 293 14.11 -39.86 11.10
CA ALA A 293 14.74 -41.17 11.03
C ALA A 293 15.72 -41.19 9.85
N ASP A 294 17.01 -41.23 10.14
CA ASP A 294 18.03 -41.71 9.19
C ASP A 294 18.59 -43.05 9.68
N ALA A 295 18.49 -44.03 8.79
CA ALA A 295 19.00 -45.37 8.98
C ALA A 295 20.51 -45.40 8.74
N ALA A 296 21.29 -45.82 9.73
CA ALA A 296 22.62 -46.39 9.52
C ALA A 296 23.00 -47.38 10.62
N ASP A 297 23.45 -48.52 10.09
CA ASP A 297 24.01 -49.76 10.61
C ASP A 297 24.71 -49.77 11.99
N SER A 298 24.64 -50.96 12.59
CA SER A 298 25.17 -51.38 13.88
C SER A 298 26.68 -51.57 13.89
N ASP A 299 27.34 -51.22 15.00
CA ASP A 299 28.36 -52.13 15.56
C ASP A 299 28.56 -51.91 17.07
N ALA A 300 28.73 -53.02 17.78
CA ALA A 300 28.72 -53.13 19.23
C ALA A 300 30.13 -53.26 19.82
N ALA A 301 30.40 -52.61 20.97
CA ALA A 301 31.41 -53.08 21.92
C ALA A 301 31.20 -52.53 23.35
N SER A 302 31.12 -53.48 24.27
CA SER A 302 30.90 -53.44 25.73
C SER A 302 32.05 -52.89 26.59
N LYS A 303 31.76 -52.34 27.79
CA LYS A 303 32.38 -52.70 29.11
C LYS A 303 31.83 -51.88 30.33
N PRO A 304 32.09 -52.25 31.61
CA PRO A 304 31.04 -52.70 32.55
C PRO A 304 30.82 -51.82 33.81
N SER A 305 29.80 -52.23 34.56
CA SER A 305 29.20 -51.70 35.80
C SER A 305 30.06 -51.72 37.07
N GLU A 306 29.83 -50.76 37.97
CA GLU A 306 30.11 -50.83 39.41
C GLU A 306 28.83 -50.61 40.26
N PRO A 307 28.76 -51.15 41.51
CA PRO A 307 27.52 -51.44 42.26
C PRO A 307 26.94 -50.26 43.07
N PRO A 308 25.68 -50.34 43.55
CA PRO A 308 24.92 -49.19 44.04
C PRO A 308 25.22 -48.87 45.52
N LYS A 309 25.16 -47.58 45.87
CA LYS A 309 25.10 -47.07 47.26
C LYS A 309 23.66 -46.69 47.65
N PRO A 310 23.29 -46.77 48.95
CA PRO A 310 21.91 -46.73 49.44
C PRO A 310 21.29 -45.32 49.43
N PRO A 311 19.95 -45.20 49.49
CA PRO A 311 19.23 -43.97 49.17
C PRO A 311 19.26 -42.95 50.32
N PRO A 312 19.42 -41.64 50.02
CA PRO A 312 19.04 -40.56 50.92
C PRO A 312 17.52 -40.25 50.81
N PRO A 313 16.94 -39.58 51.82
CA PRO A 313 15.51 -39.58 52.10
C PRO A 313 14.67 -38.81 51.08
N ALA A 314 13.42 -39.26 50.92
CA ALA A 314 12.41 -38.69 50.04
C ALA A 314 12.28 -37.17 50.21
N GLN A 315 12.78 -36.42 49.24
CA GLN A 315 12.28 -35.07 48.97
C GLN A 315 10.96 -35.26 48.22
N LEU A 316 9.87 -34.76 48.80
CA LEU A 316 8.59 -34.63 48.10
C LEU A 316 8.87 -33.93 46.75
N PRO A 317 8.44 -34.50 45.61
CA PRO A 317 8.59 -33.83 44.33
C PRO A 317 7.91 -32.46 44.43
N PRO A 318 8.46 -31.40 43.81
CA PRO A 318 7.74 -30.15 43.65
C PRO A 318 6.38 -30.48 43.04
N ALA A 319 5.31 -29.89 43.57
CA ALA A 319 3.95 -30.13 43.12
C ALA A 319 3.91 -30.06 41.59
N ALA A 320 3.47 -31.16 40.95
CA ALA A 320 3.36 -31.23 39.50
C ALA A 320 2.53 -30.02 39.01
N PRO A 321 2.93 -29.37 37.90
CA PRO A 321 2.11 -28.31 37.31
C PRO A 321 0.70 -28.85 37.12
N GLN A 322 -0.29 -28.21 37.76
CA GLN A 322 -1.68 -28.59 37.59
C GLN A 322 -2.02 -28.42 36.10
N THR A 323 -2.17 -29.53 35.39
CA THR A 323 -2.60 -29.53 34.00
C THR A 323 -4.03 -29.02 33.96
N LEU A 324 -4.20 -27.75 33.54
CA LEU A 324 -5.50 -27.14 33.29
C LEU A 324 -6.34 -28.07 32.41
N SER A 325 -7.60 -28.27 32.78
CA SER A 325 -8.54 -29.01 31.94
C SER A 325 -8.72 -28.32 30.59
N GLU A 326 -9.08 -29.07 29.54
CA GLU A 326 -9.33 -28.50 28.21
C GLU A 326 -10.41 -27.40 28.26
N ALA A 327 -11.43 -27.58 29.09
CA ALA A 327 -12.48 -26.58 29.30
C ALA A 327 -11.93 -25.27 29.91
N GLU A 328 -11.06 -25.35 30.92
CA GLU A 328 -10.42 -24.16 31.52
C GLU A 328 -9.46 -23.48 30.54
N LYS A 329 -8.73 -24.25 29.73
CA LYS A 329 -7.89 -23.70 28.64
C LYS A 329 -8.75 -22.94 27.63
N GLN A 330 -9.88 -23.52 27.23
CA GLN A 330 -10.78 -22.92 26.25
C GLN A 330 -11.49 -21.66 26.79
N GLU A 331 -11.93 -21.67 28.05
CA GLU A 331 -12.50 -20.49 28.71
C GLU A 331 -11.45 -19.38 28.87
N ARG A 332 -10.21 -19.71 29.24
CA ARG A 332 -9.12 -18.75 29.36
C ARG A 332 -8.77 -18.13 28.00
N MET A 333 -8.76 -18.94 26.93
CA MET A 333 -8.55 -18.47 25.56
C MET A 333 -9.68 -17.54 25.11
N GLU A 334 -10.94 -17.87 25.41
CA GLU A 334 -12.08 -17.04 25.05
C GLU A 334 -12.08 -15.70 25.80
N LYS A 335 -11.83 -15.71 27.12
CA LYS A 335 -11.67 -14.48 27.92
C LYS A 335 -10.55 -13.59 27.38
N LYS A 336 -9.45 -14.20 26.95
CA LYS A 336 -8.32 -13.50 26.32
C LYS A 336 -8.76 -12.87 25.00
N ARG A 337 -9.43 -13.62 24.11
CA ARG A 337 -9.97 -13.11 22.83
C ARG A 337 -10.91 -11.93 23.03
N ILE A 338 -11.86 -12.01 23.96
CA ILE A 338 -12.78 -10.91 24.27
C ILE A 338 -12.02 -9.66 24.73
N ARG A 339 -11.03 -9.83 25.63
CA ARG A 339 -10.20 -8.71 26.10
C ARG A 339 -9.39 -8.09 24.96
N GLN A 340 -8.86 -8.91 24.06
CA GLN A 340 -8.09 -8.48 22.90
C GLN A 340 -8.98 -7.70 21.92
N ALA A 341 -10.16 -8.23 21.58
CA ALA A 341 -11.14 -7.57 20.73
C ALA A 341 -11.57 -6.22 21.31
N ALA A 342 -11.85 -6.15 22.62
CA ALA A 342 -12.21 -4.91 23.29
C ALA A 342 -11.07 -3.88 23.29
N SER A 343 -9.81 -4.33 23.43
CA SER A 343 -8.65 -3.43 23.33
C SER A 343 -8.43 -2.92 21.91
N ARG A 344 -8.56 -3.80 20.91
CA ARG A 344 -8.49 -3.47 19.48
C ARG A 344 -9.54 -2.42 19.12
N ALA A 345 -10.78 -2.62 19.54
CA ALA A 345 -11.88 -1.67 19.30
C ALA A 345 -11.60 -0.28 19.89
N ARG A 346 -11.07 -0.21 21.13
CA ARG A 346 -10.68 1.08 21.74
C ARG A 346 -9.57 1.78 20.96
N ASN A 347 -8.52 1.05 20.59
CA ASN A 347 -7.40 1.60 19.84
C ASN A 347 -7.84 2.14 18.46
N ILE A 348 -8.72 1.42 17.77
CA ILE A 348 -9.28 1.85 16.48
C ILE A 348 -10.01 3.19 16.61
N VAL A 349 -10.88 3.32 17.61
CA VAL A 349 -11.61 4.57 17.87
C VAL A 349 -10.63 5.68 18.22
N GLU A 350 -9.65 5.41 19.08
CA GLU A 350 -8.62 6.39 19.44
C GLU A 350 -7.77 6.83 18.24
N ALA A 351 -7.39 5.91 17.35
CA ALA A 351 -6.60 6.23 16.16
C ALA A 351 -7.34 7.15 15.17
N THR A 352 -8.67 7.22 15.25
CA THR A 352 -9.51 7.88 14.24
C THR A 352 -10.40 9.01 14.78
N HIS A 353 -10.57 9.14 16.10
CA HIS A 353 -11.59 10.00 16.70
C HIS A 353 -11.56 11.49 16.26
N ASN A 354 -10.38 12.03 15.95
CA ASN A 354 -10.20 13.42 15.51
C ASN A 354 -9.80 13.56 14.04
N VAL A 355 -9.96 12.50 13.24
CA VAL A 355 -9.60 12.50 11.83
C VAL A 355 -10.85 12.70 10.98
N LYS A 356 -10.84 13.74 10.14
CA LYS A 356 -11.86 13.97 9.12
C LYS A 356 -11.22 14.00 7.73
N VAL A 357 -11.80 13.26 6.80
CA VAL A 357 -11.39 13.18 5.39
C VAL A 357 -12.44 13.92 4.56
N LEU A 358 -12.02 14.98 3.87
CA LEU A 358 -12.91 15.83 3.08
C LEU A 358 -12.55 15.70 1.59
N PRO A 359 -13.23 14.81 0.83
CA PRO A 359 -13.00 14.71 -0.61
C PRO A 359 -13.37 15.99 -1.34
N LEU A 360 -12.54 16.37 -2.31
CA LEU A 360 -12.74 17.52 -3.19
C LEU A 360 -12.65 17.06 -4.65
N CYS A 361 -13.74 17.23 -5.40
CA CYS A 361 -13.78 16.96 -6.84
C CYS A 361 -13.72 18.29 -7.60
N GLY A 362 -12.51 18.82 -7.84
CA GLY A 362 -12.36 20.11 -8.55
C GLY A 362 -10.92 20.59 -8.66
N THR A 363 -10.71 21.74 -9.31
CA THR A 363 -9.40 22.41 -9.33
C THR A 363 -9.20 23.18 -8.03
N ILE A 364 -7.94 23.40 -7.67
CA ILE A 364 -7.54 24.17 -6.48
C ILE A 364 -8.08 25.61 -6.51
N ASP A 365 -8.34 26.17 -7.69
CA ASP A 365 -8.93 27.52 -7.86
C ASP A 365 -10.27 27.67 -7.15
N SER A 366 -11.02 26.57 -7.03
CA SER A 366 -12.28 26.53 -6.30
C SER A 366 -12.10 26.78 -4.79
N MET A 367 -10.88 26.64 -4.27
CA MET A 367 -10.53 26.85 -2.86
C MET A 367 -10.10 28.30 -2.57
N TYR A 368 -9.38 28.96 -3.49
CA TYR A 368 -8.85 30.32 -3.29
C TYR A 368 -9.92 31.33 -2.87
N ASN A 369 -11.12 31.22 -3.46
CA ASN A 369 -12.22 32.16 -3.23
C ASN A 369 -13.08 31.83 -2.00
N ARG A 370 -12.76 30.78 -1.24
CA ARG A 370 -13.57 30.32 -0.10
C ARG A 370 -12.83 30.64 1.20
N SER A 371 -13.33 31.63 1.93
CA SER A 371 -12.74 32.10 3.21
C SER A 371 -12.48 30.99 4.23
N LYS A 372 -13.26 29.91 4.22
CA LYS A 372 -13.06 28.75 5.11
C LYS A 372 -11.73 27.99 4.91
N PHE A 373 -11.08 28.14 3.76
CA PHE A 373 -9.79 27.52 3.45
C PHE A 373 -8.61 28.48 3.59
N ALA A 374 -8.85 29.76 3.89
CA ALA A 374 -7.77 30.70 4.12
C ALA A 374 -6.99 30.33 5.39
N ASN A 375 -5.65 30.32 5.29
CA ASN A 375 -4.72 29.97 6.36
C ASN A 375 -5.05 28.65 7.07
N LYS A 376 -5.55 27.65 6.33
CA LYS A 376 -6.12 26.44 6.91
C LYS A 376 -5.16 25.26 6.94
N PHE A 377 -4.18 25.20 6.04
CA PHE A 377 -3.36 24.00 5.86
C PHE A 377 -1.97 24.15 6.48
N ASP A 378 -1.68 23.34 7.49
CA ASP A 378 -0.35 23.26 8.12
C ASP A 378 0.64 22.46 7.28
N ILE A 379 0.16 21.46 6.53
CA ILE A 379 0.97 20.62 5.65
C ILE A 379 0.23 20.45 4.34
N VAL A 380 0.92 20.69 3.21
CA VAL A 380 0.37 20.50 1.86
C VAL A 380 1.33 19.65 1.06
N HIS A 381 0.85 18.48 0.61
CA HIS A 381 1.57 17.64 -0.34
C HIS A 381 1.06 17.92 -1.76
N VAL A 382 1.95 18.35 -2.64
CA VAL A 382 1.65 18.70 -4.02
C VAL A 382 2.25 17.63 -4.93
N SER A 383 1.37 16.92 -5.64
CA SER A 383 1.82 15.95 -6.63
C SER A 383 2.54 16.62 -7.78
N GLN A 384 3.33 15.86 -8.53
CA GLN A 384 4.03 16.38 -9.70
C GLN A 384 3.10 17.02 -10.74
N HIS A 385 1.92 16.44 -10.93
CA HIS A 385 0.92 17.00 -11.84
C HIS A 385 0.33 18.31 -11.32
N GLY A 386 0.26 18.47 -10.00
CA GLY A 386 -0.26 19.67 -9.33
C GLY A 386 0.78 20.77 -9.09
N VAL A 387 2.07 20.54 -9.35
CA VAL A 387 3.14 21.48 -8.96
C VAL A 387 3.03 22.85 -9.61
N HIS A 388 2.40 22.96 -10.77
CA HIS A 388 2.17 24.26 -11.41
C HIS A 388 1.25 25.17 -10.57
N ASN A 389 0.39 24.61 -9.71
CA ASN A 389 -0.53 25.41 -8.88
C ASN A 389 0.19 26.25 -7.83
N ILE A 390 1.41 25.87 -7.41
CA ILE A 390 2.20 26.69 -6.48
C ILE A 390 2.71 27.98 -7.16
N ALA A 391 2.58 28.11 -8.48
CA ALA A 391 2.97 29.32 -9.19
C ALA A 391 2.00 30.49 -9.00
N GLU A 392 0.78 30.21 -8.52
CA GLU A 392 -0.27 31.20 -8.28
C GLU A 392 -0.06 31.84 -6.90
N GLU A 393 -0.20 33.17 -6.81
CA GLU A 393 0.00 33.90 -5.56
C GLU A 393 -1.07 33.53 -4.51
N GLU A 394 -2.27 33.23 -4.98
CA GLU A 394 -3.41 32.79 -4.17
C GLU A 394 -3.14 31.45 -3.47
N PHE A 395 -2.22 30.62 -3.96
CA PHE A 395 -1.87 29.36 -3.31
C PHE A 395 -1.38 29.58 -1.87
N ALA A 396 -0.54 30.60 -1.67
CA ALA A 396 0.01 30.92 -0.36
C ALA A 396 -1.09 31.35 0.64
N THR A 397 -2.22 31.88 0.17
CA THR A 397 -3.34 32.29 1.04
C THR A 397 -4.05 31.12 1.72
N LEU A 398 -3.87 29.90 1.20
CA LEU A 398 -4.42 28.68 1.79
C LEU A 398 -3.59 28.19 2.98
N LEU A 399 -2.32 28.57 3.05
CA LEU A 399 -1.33 28.00 3.96
C LEU A 399 -1.39 28.66 5.33
N ALA A 400 -1.41 27.84 6.38
CA ALA A 400 -1.27 28.34 7.74
C ALA A 400 0.13 28.97 7.97
N PRO A 401 0.30 29.86 8.97
CA PRO A 401 1.61 30.36 9.32
C PRO A 401 2.59 29.22 9.66
N ASN A 402 3.80 29.25 9.07
CA ASN A 402 4.81 28.18 9.17
C ASN A 402 4.36 26.83 8.60
N ALA A 403 3.48 26.81 7.59
CA ALA A 403 3.11 25.59 6.92
C ALA A 403 4.30 24.92 6.23
N LYS A 404 4.17 23.60 6.01
CA LYS A 404 5.10 22.80 5.21
C LYS A 404 4.49 22.47 3.86
N VAL A 405 5.18 22.83 2.79
CA VAL A 405 4.81 22.47 1.42
C VAL A 405 5.79 21.41 0.91
N MET A 406 5.27 20.24 0.57
CA MET A 406 6.04 19.10 0.08
C MET A 406 5.74 18.93 -1.41
N LEU A 407 6.75 19.09 -2.26
CA LEU A 407 6.62 18.92 -3.70
C LEU A 407 7.17 17.55 -4.10
N GLU A 408 6.34 16.70 -4.68
CA GLU A 408 6.76 15.39 -5.19
C GLU A 408 7.78 15.57 -6.33
N SER A 409 8.94 14.91 -6.22
CA SER A 409 10.05 15.02 -7.18
C SER A 409 9.96 13.96 -8.29
N GLY A 410 10.73 14.15 -9.37
CA GLY A 410 10.85 13.21 -10.50
C GLY A 410 11.42 11.82 -10.20
N LYS A 411 11.91 11.53 -8.98
CA LYS A 411 12.70 10.33 -8.65
C LYS A 411 12.08 9.01 -9.12
N HIS A 412 10.78 8.82 -8.89
CA HIS A 412 10.07 7.57 -9.22
C HIS A 412 9.32 7.62 -10.56
N VAL A 413 9.47 8.69 -11.34
CA VAL A 413 8.87 8.78 -12.67
C VAL A 413 9.80 8.14 -13.67
N TYR A 414 9.68 6.82 -13.81
CA TYR A 414 10.51 6.05 -14.72
C TYR A 414 10.37 6.48 -16.19
N ALA A 415 9.36 7.29 -16.55
CA ALA A 415 9.26 7.88 -17.89
C ALA A 415 10.24 9.06 -18.14
N LEU A 416 10.87 9.63 -17.11
CA LEU A 416 11.86 10.69 -17.23
C LEU A 416 13.29 10.14 -17.32
N SER A 417 14.13 10.79 -18.12
CA SER A 417 15.57 10.62 -18.08
C SER A 417 16.18 11.44 -16.94
N THR A 418 17.40 11.12 -16.51
CA THR A 418 18.11 11.91 -15.48
C THR A 418 18.17 13.40 -15.82
N LYS A 419 18.40 13.75 -17.10
CA LYS A 419 18.39 15.15 -17.55
C LYS A 419 17.02 15.81 -17.32
N GLN A 420 15.92 15.10 -17.66
CA GLN A 420 14.57 15.61 -17.46
C GLN A 420 14.20 15.72 -15.98
N CYS A 421 14.70 14.82 -15.12
CA CYS A 421 14.53 14.96 -13.67
C CYS A 421 15.21 16.25 -13.16
N LYS A 422 16.46 16.53 -13.56
CA LYS A 422 17.14 17.79 -13.23
C LYS A 422 16.37 19.02 -13.72
N GLU A 423 15.88 18.99 -14.96
CA GLU A 423 15.06 20.07 -15.53
C GLU A 423 13.76 20.27 -14.75
N LEU A 424 13.09 19.19 -14.34
CA LEU A 424 11.88 19.25 -13.52
C LEU A 424 12.17 19.85 -12.14
N THR A 425 13.19 19.36 -11.44
CA THR A 425 13.63 19.88 -10.14
C THR A 425 13.98 21.36 -10.23
N THR A 426 14.71 21.78 -11.27
CA THR A 426 15.05 23.19 -11.48
C THR A 426 13.79 24.04 -11.62
N LYS A 427 12.84 23.62 -12.48
CA LYS A 427 11.55 24.32 -12.64
C LYS A 427 10.76 24.39 -11.34
N MET A 428 10.77 23.34 -10.53
CA MET A 428 10.10 23.35 -9.23
C MET A 428 10.70 24.42 -8.31
N LEU A 429 12.03 24.55 -8.27
CA LEU A 429 12.70 25.61 -7.52
C LEU A 429 12.33 27.00 -8.05
N ASP A 430 12.36 27.19 -9.37
CA ASP A 430 11.99 28.48 -10.01
C ASP A 430 10.55 28.90 -9.65
N LEU A 431 9.61 27.94 -9.56
CA LEU A 431 8.24 28.21 -9.14
C LEU A 431 8.17 28.70 -7.69
N THR A 432 9.01 28.16 -6.80
CA THR A 432 9.07 28.60 -5.40
C THR A 432 9.70 29.98 -5.21
N ASP A 433 10.48 30.47 -6.17
CA ASP A 433 11.08 31.81 -6.08
C ASP A 433 10.04 32.95 -6.14
N LYS A 434 8.81 32.65 -6.61
CA LYS A 434 7.66 33.55 -6.48
C LYS A 434 7.20 33.75 -5.04
N HIS A 435 7.60 32.86 -4.13
CA HIS A 435 7.27 32.89 -2.71
C HIS A 435 8.53 33.19 -1.89
N PRO A 436 8.93 34.47 -1.73
CA PRO A 436 10.23 34.82 -1.14
C PRO A 436 10.38 34.43 0.33
N THR A 437 9.28 34.14 1.03
CA THR A 437 9.31 33.67 2.42
C THR A 437 9.63 32.18 2.53
N TRP A 438 9.45 31.41 1.46
CA TRP A 438 9.60 29.96 1.49
C TRP A 438 11.07 29.55 1.53
N LYS A 439 11.39 28.60 2.40
CA LYS A 439 12.74 28.08 2.61
C LYS A 439 12.77 26.57 2.41
N LEU A 440 13.68 26.11 1.56
CA LEU A 440 13.94 24.68 1.36
C LEU A 440 14.58 24.08 2.63
N GLU A 441 13.97 23.03 3.19
CA GLU A 441 14.42 22.37 4.43
C GLU A 441 15.43 21.24 4.17
N ASN A 442 15.22 20.44 3.13
CA ASN A 442 15.93 19.15 2.94
C ASN A 442 17.01 19.18 1.85
N GLY A 443 17.71 20.31 1.69
CA GLY A 443 18.85 20.40 0.78
C GLY A 443 19.30 21.83 0.51
N LYS A 444 20.06 22.02 -0.57
CA LYS A 444 20.51 23.35 -1.03
C LYS A 444 20.09 23.53 -2.49
N LYS A 445 19.54 24.69 -2.84
CA LYS A 445 19.04 24.99 -4.20
C LYS A 445 20.11 24.76 -5.28
N ASP A 446 21.38 25.07 -4.98
CA ASP A 446 22.48 24.90 -5.93
C ASP A 446 22.93 23.43 -6.13
N HIS A 447 22.45 22.50 -5.30
CA HIS A 447 22.80 21.08 -5.37
C HIS A 447 21.72 20.25 -6.11
N ILE A 448 21.34 20.68 -7.31
CA ILE A 448 20.28 20.04 -8.12
C ILE A 448 20.47 18.52 -8.23
N ASP A 449 21.70 18.06 -8.42
CA ASP A 449 22.02 16.64 -8.57
C ASP A 449 21.63 15.79 -7.35
N LYS A 450 21.66 16.38 -6.14
CA LYS A 450 21.19 15.72 -4.92
C LYS A 450 19.69 15.85 -4.74
N LEU A 451 19.12 17.00 -5.13
CA LEU A 451 17.69 17.28 -4.97
C LEU A 451 16.82 16.41 -5.88
N GLN A 452 17.27 16.09 -7.09
CA GLN A 452 16.55 15.18 -8.01
C GLN A 452 16.41 13.74 -7.47
N ASP A 453 17.27 13.35 -6.52
CA ASP A 453 17.30 12.00 -5.95
C ASP A 453 16.45 11.89 -4.67
N LEU A 454 15.90 13.00 -4.17
CA LEU A 454 14.95 13.03 -3.06
C LEU A 454 13.56 12.62 -3.56
N GLU A 455 12.70 12.02 -2.73
CA GLU A 455 11.28 11.81 -3.09
C GLU A 455 10.50 13.11 -3.14
N THR A 456 10.76 14.01 -2.19
CA THR A 456 10.05 15.27 -2.05
C THR A 456 11.01 16.41 -1.76
N LEU A 457 10.69 17.59 -2.27
CA LEU A 457 11.31 18.85 -1.87
C LEU A 457 10.42 19.49 -0.80
N VAL A 458 10.97 19.76 0.39
CA VAL A 458 10.19 20.26 1.53
C VAL A 458 10.50 21.72 1.77
N PHE A 459 9.47 22.56 1.81
CA PHE A 459 9.56 24.00 2.04
C PHE A 459 8.79 24.41 3.29
N SER A 460 9.38 25.27 4.13
CA SER A 460 8.68 25.98 5.20
C SER A 460 8.27 27.39 4.73
N THR A 461 7.04 27.82 4.99
CA THR A 461 6.47 29.08 4.45
C THR A 461 6.48 30.28 5.37
#